data_AF-A0A3S8R6E4-F1
#
_entry.id   AF-A0A3S8R6E4-F1
#
_cell.length_a   1.000
_cell.length_b   1.000
_cell.length_c   1.000
_cell.angle_alpha   90.00
_cell.angle_beta   90.00
_cell.angle_gamma   90.00
#
_symmetry.space_group_name_H-M   'P 1'
#
loop_
_entity.id
_entity.type
_entity.pdbx_description
1 polymer ?
#
loop_
_entity_poly.entity_id
_entity_poly.type
_entity_poly.pdbx_seq_one_letter_code
_entity_poly.pdbx_strand_id
1 'polypeptide(L)'
;MPYNSIKHIKLFIFTSYALVLFSVSVNAQEVRVIDNKGTIQKVNNNNVFTSPTDPNDPTIITLENDVWFDTTNNQVKIYDTTDGWKLITSTTTQNIYTFDDTLTSNRTLTGDGNSLRFTGFSRFDIDNSGFININSTNGFLTLRARDGIDLQNSNVRIFENLSVAKSFLDSNNDVGTAGQVLSSTVTGTDWIDPNLAKVVNKTTNYTLVLADNGKVFTFNSAADVTLTIPAGLPVGYNISIYQIGNGNVTITGAGGVTVLNRLSRFKTAGKDAGIGLIATATNVFHLTGDLKR
;
A
#
# COMPACT_ATOMS: atom_id res chain seq x y z
N MET A 1 15.69 -118.21 15.85
CA MET A 1 16.43 -117.71 14.66
C MET A 1 15.84 -116.37 14.26
N PRO A 2 16.64 -115.29 14.17
CA PRO A 2 16.14 -113.93 14.00
C PRO A 2 16.13 -113.47 12.53
N TYR A 3 15.38 -112.38 12.30
CA TYR A 3 15.69 -111.30 11.34
C TYR A 3 15.28 -111.46 9.87
N ASN A 4 14.16 -110.85 9.48
CA ASN A 4 13.95 -110.36 8.11
C ASN A 4 13.07 -109.08 7.98
N SER A 5 12.64 -108.47 9.09
CA SER A 5 11.71 -107.33 9.08
C SER A 5 12.36 -105.95 8.90
N ILE A 6 13.69 -105.81 8.91
CA ILE A 6 14.37 -104.50 8.88
C ILE A 6 14.69 -103.99 7.47
N LYS A 7 14.66 -104.85 6.43
CA LYS A 7 14.92 -104.40 5.05
C LYS A 7 13.78 -103.58 4.45
N HIS A 8 12.53 -103.84 4.85
CA HIS A 8 11.36 -103.14 4.28
C HIS A 8 11.09 -101.79 4.94
N ILE A 9 11.41 -101.64 6.23
CA ILE A 9 11.32 -100.35 6.95
C ILE A 9 12.32 -99.33 6.41
N LYS A 10 13.55 -99.75 6.07
CA LYS A 10 14.55 -98.83 5.48
C LYS A 10 14.14 -98.36 4.09
N LEU A 11 13.57 -99.24 3.26
CA LEU A 11 13.10 -98.88 1.92
C LEU A 11 11.90 -97.93 1.98
N PHE A 12 10.98 -98.13 2.92
CA PHE A 12 9.81 -97.27 3.10
C PHE A 12 10.17 -95.87 3.63
N ILE A 13 11.15 -95.77 4.53
CA ILE A 13 11.65 -94.49 5.05
C ILE A 13 12.43 -93.73 3.96
N PHE A 14 13.19 -94.43 3.11
CA PHE A 14 13.95 -93.79 2.03
C PHE A 14 13.04 -93.27 0.92
N THR A 15 11.96 -93.98 0.56
CA THR A 15 11.00 -93.53 -0.45
C THR A 15 10.09 -92.41 0.06
N SER A 16 9.74 -92.40 1.34
CA SER A 16 8.97 -91.30 1.94
C SER A 16 9.80 -90.02 2.11
N TYR A 17 11.09 -90.13 2.45
CA TYR A 17 11.99 -88.96 2.47
C TYR A 17 12.27 -88.41 1.05
N ALA A 18 12.36 -89.29 0.05
CA ALA A 18 12.53 -88.89 -1.35
C ALA A 18 11.28 -88.17 -1.91
N LEU A 19 10.07 -88.53 -1.47
CA LEU A 19 8.84 -87.84 -1.91
C LEU A 19 8.69 -86.45 -1.29
N VAL A 20 9.15 -86.25 -0.05
CA VAL A 20 9.04 -84.97 0.66
C VAL A 20 10.02 -83.92 0.13
N LEU A 21 11.11 -84.33 -0.53
CA LEU A 21 12.11 -83.41 -1.11
C LEU A 21 11.73 -82.84 -2.49
N PHE A 22 10.69 -83.34 -3.16
CA PHE A 22 10.36 -82.97 -4.55
C PHE A 22 9.14 -82.03 -4.73
N SER A 23 8.56 -81.48 -3.67
CA SER A 23 7.33 -80.68 -3.81
C SER A 23 7.35 -79.33 -3.07
N VAL A 24 8.47 -78.62 -3.17
CA VAL A 24 8.50 -77.17 -2.96
C VAL A 24 8.77 -76.50 -4.30
N SER A 25 7.71 -76.27 -5.07
CA SER A 25 7.75 -75.41 -6.26
C SER A 25 6.89 -74.17 -6.00
N VAL A 26 7.52 -73.13 -5.48
CA VAL A 26 7.01 -71.75 -5.52
C VAL A 26 7.09 -71.31 -6.98
N ASN A 27 5.98 -71.32 -7.70
CA ASN A 27 5.93 -70.81 -9.07
C ASN A 27 5.32 -69.40 -9.06
N ALA A 28 6.09 -68.40 -9.47
CA ALA A 28 5.56 -67.11 -9.87
C ALA A 28 4.57 -67.30 -11.04
N GLN A 29 3.40 -66.65 -10.97
CA GLN A 29 2.37 -66.78 -12.00
C GLN A 29 2.46 -65.60 -12.98
N GLU A 30 2.73 -65.88 -14.26
CA GLU A 30 2.72 -64.87 -15.34
C GLU A 30 1.30 -64.74 -15.90
N VAL A 31 0.66 -63.61 -15.68
CA VAL A 31 -0.65 -63.30 -16.27
C VAL A 31 -0.44 -62.83 -17.71
N ARG A 32 -1.08 -63.51 -18.67
CA ARG A 32 -1.04 -63.15 -20.09
C ARG A 32 -2.46 -62.91 -20.59
N VAL A 33 -2.63 -61.92 -21.44
CA VAL A 33 -3.91 -61.59 -22.11
C VAL A 33 -3.79 -61.87 -23.60
N ILE A 34 -4.92 -62.07 -24.28
CA ILE A 34 -4.96 -62.32 -25.73
C ILE A 34 -5.63 -61.10 -26.39
N ASP A 35 -5.00 -60.51 -27.39
CA ASP A 35 -5.60 -59.41 -28.14
C ASP A 35 -6.71 -59.89 -29.11
N ASN A 36 -7.48 -58.95 -29.70
CA ASN A 36 -8.54 -59.29 -30.66
C ASN A 36 -8.06 -59.95 -31.96
N LYS A 37 -6.73 -60.10 -32.15
CA LYS A 37 -6.12 -60.82 -33.28
C LYS A 37 -5.56 -62.19 -32.85
N GLY A 38 -5.77 -62.60 -31.59
CA GLY A 38 -5.32 -63.89 -31.07
C GLY A 38 -3.86 -63.89 -30.58
N THR A 39 -3.21 -62.72 -30.49
CA THR A 39 -1.81 -62.62 -30.02
C THR A 39 -1.77 -62.64 -28.51
N ILE A 40 -0.94 -63.52 -27.93
CA ILE A 40 -0.69 -63.53 -26.49
C ILE A 40 0.24 -62.36 -26.15
N GLN A 41 -0.24 -61.45 -25.32
CA GLN A 41 0.51 -60.33 -24.76
C GLN A 41 0.79 -60.58 -23.27
N LYS A 42 1.97 -60.20 -22.82
CA LYS A 42 2.29 -60.19 -21.39
C LYS A 42 1.53 -59.05 -20.71
N VAL A 43 0.97 -59.31 -19.53
CA VAL A 43 0.53 -58.23 -18.64
C VAL A 43 1.76 -57.83 -17.84
N ASN A 44 2.27 -56.62 -18.04
CA ASN A 44 3.39 -56.12 -17.24
C ASN A 44 2.90 -55.95 -15.80
N ASN A 45 3.20 -56.91 -14.93
CA ASN A 45 2.87 -56.87 -13.51
C ASN A 45 4.03 -56.21 -12.76
N ASN A 46 4.10 -54.88 -12.84
CA ASN A 46 5.08 -54.12 -12.09
C ASN A 46 4.87 -54.38 -10.59
N ASN A 47 5.94 -54.69 -9.87
CA ASN A 47 5.91 -54.84 -8.44
C ASN A 47 5.93 -53.47 -7.78
N VAL A 48 5.27 -53.40 -6.62
CA VAL A 48 5.29 -52.23 -5.75
C VAL A 48 5.98 -52.63 -4.45
N PHE A 49 7.20 -52.11 -4.26
CA PHE A 49 7.97 -52.30 -3.05
C PHE A 49 7.66 -51.16 -2.06
N THR A 50 7.53 -51.49 -0.78
CA THR A 50 7.48 -50.51 0.31
C THR A 50 8.46 -50.96 1.37
N SER A 51 9.57 -50.23 1.50
CA SER A 51 10.71 -50.68 2.32
C SER A 51 11.58 -49.49 2.72
N PRO A 52 12.25 -49.53 3.90
CA PRO A 52 13.25 -48.55 4.29
C PRO A 52 14.62 -48.76 3.60
N THR A 53 14.89 -49.94 3.05
CA THR A 53 16.14 -50.28 2.34
C THR A 53 15.89 -50.65 0.89
N ASP A 54 16.91 -50.52 0.04
CA ASP A 54 16.83 -50.86 -1.38
C ASP A 54 16.38 -52.32 -1.57
N PRO A 55 15.26 -52.58 -2.27
CA PRO A 55 14.81 -53.94 -2.56
C PRO A 55 15.82 -54.80 -3.33
N ASN A 56 16.80 -54.19 -4.01
CA ASN A 56 17.83 -54.87 -4.80
C ASN A 56 19.12 -55.19 -4.02
N ASP A 57 19.21 -54.89 -2.72
CA ASP A 57 20.35 -55.23 -1.87
C ASP A 57 20.06 -56.48 -1.02
N PRO A 58 20.84 -57.58 -1.12
CA PRO A 58 22.09 -57.74 -1.88
C PRO A 58 21.91 -58.29 -3.28
N THR A 59 20.68 -58.56 -3.72
CA THR A 59 20.40 -59.20 -5.01
C THR A 59 19.34 -58.41 -5.76
N ILE A 60 19.61 -58.11 -7.03
CA ILE A 60 18.65 -57.43 -7.90
C ILE A 60 17.45 -58.35 -8.14
N ILE A 61 16.26 -57.90 -7.74
CA ILE A 61 14.98 -58.62 -7.90
C ILE A 61 13.95 -57.82 -8.71
N THR A 62 14.21 -56.55 -8.98
CA THR A 62 13.25 -55.66 -9.65
C THR A 62 13.34 -55.73 -11.18
N LEU A 63 12.21 -55.50 -11.83
CA LEU A 63 12.06 -55.40 -13.28
C LEU A 63 11.78 -53.96 -13.70
N GLU A 64 11.97 -53.68 -15.00
CA GLU A 64 11.68 -52.36 -15.57
C GLU A 64 10.27 -51.90 -15.19
N ASN A 65 10.16 -50.65 -14.72
CA ASN A 65 8.92 -50.00 -14.28
C ASN A 65 8.36 -50.45 -12.91
N ASP A 66 9.07 -51.29 -12.16
CA ASP A 66 8.74 -51.53 -10.76
C ASP A 66 8.80 -50.23 -9.96
N VAL A 67 7.95 -50.10 -8.93
CA VAL A 67 7.83 -48.89 -8.11
C VAL A 67 8.30 -49.17 -6.69
N TRP A 68 9.07 -48.27 -6.10
CA TRP A 68 9.49 -48.35 -4.70
C TRP A 68 9.07 -47.11 -3.92
N PHE A 69 8.29 -47.32 -2.87
CA PHE A 69 8.05 -46.38 -1.78
C PHE A 69 9.19 -46.51 -0.76
N ASP A 70 10.20 -45.66 -0.91
CA ASP A 70 11.34 -45.53 0.00
C ASP A 70 10.90 -44.77 1.24
N THR A 71 10.60 -45.52 2.29
CA THR A 71 10.06 -44.98 3.56
C THR A 71 11.12 -44.31 4.43
N THR A 72 12.42 -44.50 4.15
CA THR A 72 13.50 -43.81 4.87
C THR A 72 13.63 -42.39 4.36
N ASN A 73 13.52 -42.19 3.05
CA ASN A 73 13.73 -40.89 2.40
C ASN A 73 12.43 -40.17 2.00
N ASN A 74 11.26 -40.77 2.24
CA ASN A 74 9.94 -40.29 1.78
C ASN A 74 9.91 -40.04 0.26
N GLN A 75 10.47 -40.98 -0.51
CA GLN A 75 10.60 -40.88 -1.95
C GLN A 75 9.81 -41.99 -2.66
N VAL A 76 9.34 -41.69 -3.87
CA VAL A 76 8.80 -42.71 -4.78
C VAL A 76 9.79 -42.86 -5.93
N LYS A 77 10.24 -44.08 -6.20
CA LYS A 77 11.21 -44.38 -7.25
C LYS A 77 10.61 -45.36 -8.27
N ILE A 78 11.02 -45.27 -9.52
CA ILE A 78 10.70 -46.24 -10.59
C ILE A 78 12.00 -46.90 -11.06
N TYR A 79 12.00 -48.22 -11.21
CA TYR A 79 13.18 -48.95 -11.63
C TYR A 79 13.37 -48.87 -13.16
N ASP A 80 14.53 -48.42 -13.59
CA ASP A 80 14.98 -48.43 -14.98
C ASP A 80 16.10 -49.47 -15.12
N THR A 81 16.00 -50.36 -16.10
CA THR A 81 17.00 -51.43 -16.28
C THR A 81 18.39 -50.92 -16.70
N THR A 82 18.48 -49.68 -17.15
CA THR A 82 19.74 -49.02 -17.57
C THR A 82 20.44 -48.36 -16.40
N ASP A 83 19.69 -47.60 -15.59
CA ASP A 83 20.26 -46.70 -14.57
C ASP A 83 19.81 -47.03 -13.14
N GLY A 84 19.04 -48.10 -12.92
CA GLY A 84 18.52 -48.50 -11.61
C GLY A 84 17.34 -47.66 -11.12
N TRP A 85 17.22 -47.48 -9.80
CA TRP A 85 16.11 -46.73 -9.18
C TRP A 85 16.17 -45.23 -9.50
N LYS A 86 15.20 -44.74 -10.27
CA LYS A 86 15.04 -43.31 -10.59
C LYS A 86 13.99 -42.68 -9.70
N LEU A 87 14.31 -41.54 -9.09
CA LEU A 87 13.34 -40.77 -8.32
C LEU A 87 12.21 -40.25 -9.22
N ILE A 88 10.97 -40.56 -8.88
CA ILE A 88 9.79 -39.89 -9.44
C ILE A 88 9.67 -38.54 -8.72
N THR A 89 10.32 -37.53 -9.31
CA THR A 89 10.17 -36.13 -8.87
C THR A 89 9.25 -35.40 -9.83
N SER A 90 8.58 -34.36 -9.34
CA SER A 90 8.05 -33.34 -10.24
C SER A 90 9.21 -32.72 -11.03
N THR A 91 9.06 -32.60 -12.35
CA THR A 91 10.09 -32.09 -13.27
C THR A 91 10.01 -30.56 -13.44
N THR A 92 9.08 -29.88 -12.76
CA THR A 92 8.89 -28.43 -12.83
C THR A 92 8.59 -27.82 -11.47
N THR A 93 8.83 -26.51 -11.32
CA THR A 93 8.37 -25.76 -10.15
C THR A 93 6.84 -25.68 -10.18
N GLN A 94 6.15 -26.50 -9.39
CA GLN A 94 4.69 -26.66 -9.48
C GLN A 94 3.87 -25.70 -8.59
N ASN A 95 4.51 -24.97 -7.68
CA ASN A 95 3.83 -24.13 -6.71
C ASN A 95 4.61 -22.83 -6.42
N ILE A 96 3.87 -21.84 -5.92
CA ILE A 96 4.42 -20.56 -5.45
C ILE A 96 5.07 -20.67 -4.05
N TYR A 97 5.02 -21.85 -3.43
CA TYR A 97 5.58 -22.16 -2.09
C TYR A 97 6.61 -23.29 -2.19
N THR A 98 7.65 -23.28 -1.36
CA THR A 98 8.51 -24.45 -1.14
C THR A 98 8.10 -25.17 0.15
N PHE A 99 8.65 -26.35 0.42
CA PHE A 99 8.36 -27.13 1.65
C PHE A 99 8.73 -26.40 2.95
N ASP A 100 9.66 -25.44 2.87
CA ASP A 100 10.20 -24.63 3.98
C ASP A 100 9.81 -23.15 3.89
N ASP A 101 8.79 -22.82 3.08
CA ASP A 101 8.25 -21.47 2.85
C ASP A 101 9.27 -20.43 2.34
N THR A 102 10.50 -20.85 2.02
CA THR A 102 11.60 -19.98 1.57
C THR A 102 11.84 -20.13 0.08
N LEU A 103 11.60 -19.06 -0.67
CA LEU A 103 11.90 -19.04 -2.11
C LEU A 103 13.42 -19.08 -2.35
N THR A 104 13.89 -20.08 -3.09
CA THR A 104 15.30 -20.19 -3.53
C THR A 104 15.58 -19.47 -4.86
N SER A 105 14.53 -18.96 -5.52
CA SER A 105 14.59 -18.23 -6.79
C SER A 105 13.29 -17.45 -7.00
N ASN A 106 13.31 -16.46 -7.89
CA ASN A 106 12.13 -15.69 -8.26
C ASN A 106 11.00 -16.60 -8.77
N ARG A 107 9.75 -16.21 -8.48
CA ARG A 107 8.53 -16.86 -8.96
C ARG A 107 7.64 -15.82 -9.63
N THR A 108 7.01 -16.21 -10.73
CA THR A 108 6.02 -15.39 -11.45
C THR A 108 4.72 -16.17 -11.52
N LEU A 109 3.62 -15.55 -11.11
CA LEU A 109 2.27 -16.06 -11.31
C LEU A 109 1.63 -15.34 -12.49
N THR A 110 1.38 -16.06 -13.59
CA THR A 110 0.72 -15.52 -14.78
C THR A 110 -0.75 -15.89 -14.78
N GLY A 111 -1.64 -14.90 -14.83
CA GLY A 111 -3.09 -15.13 -14.78
C GLY A 111 -3.73 -15.60 -16.09
N ASP A 112 -3.11 -15.34 -17.25
CA ASP A 112 -3.62 -15.70 -18.59
C ASP A 112 -5.11 -15.35 -18.81
N GLY A 113 -5.50 -14.13 -18.41
CA GLY A 113 -6.89 -13.65 -18.50
C GLY A 113 -7.79 -14.05 -17.32
N ASN A 114 -7.30 -14.85 -16.37
CA ASN A 114 -8.04 -15.27 -15.19
C ASN A 114 -7.80 -14.33 -13.99
N SER A 115 -8.70 -14.42 -12.99
CA SER A 115 -8.60 -13.68 -11.73
C SER A 115 -7.92 -14.50 -10.64
N LEU A 116 -6.99 -13.88 -9.92
CA LEU A 116 -6.55 -14.36 -8.61
C LEU A 116 -7.36 -13.65 -7.53
N ARG A 117 -8.15 -14.39 -6.75
CA ARG A 117 -9.05 -13.82 -5.73
C ARG A 117 -8.78 -14.43 -4.37
N PHE A 118 -8.53 -13.58 -3.39
CA PHE A 118 -8.41 -13.93 -1.97
C PHE A 118 -9.68 -13.52 -1.23
N THR A 119 -10.31 -14.43 -0.47
CA THR A 119 -11.58 -14.16 0.24
C THR A 119 -11.61 -14.86 1.60
N GLY A 120 -12.28 -14.26 2.59
CA GLY A 120 -12.53 -14.91 3.88
C GLY A 120 -11.35 -14.85 4.87
N PHE A 121 -10.31 -14.08 4.57
CA PHE A 121 -9.18 -13.87 5.46
C PHE A 121 -9.52 -12.84 6.54
N SER A 122 -9.07 -13.07 7.77
CA SER A 122 -9.07 -12.05 8.83
C SER A 122 -8.04 -10.95 8.58
N ARG A 123 -6.94 -11.30 7.91
CA ARG A 123 -5.82 -10.42 7.59
C ARG A 123 -5.11 -10.89 6.32
N PHE A 124 -4.60 -9.95 5.55
CA PHE A 124 -3.72 -10.19 4.40
C PHE A 124 -2.61 -9.14 4.45
N ASP A 125 -1.37 -9.60 4.66
CA ASP A 125 -0.20 -8.74 4.78
C ASP A 125 0.77 -8.97 3.62
N ILE A 126 1.45 -7.89 3.19
CA ILE A 126 2.57 -7.94 2.25
C ILE A 126 3.72 -7.16 2.88
N ASP A 127 4.59 -7.87 3.60
CA ASP A 127 5.79 -7.29 4.22
C ASP A 127 6.98 -7.45 3.27
N ASN A 128 7.58 -6.33 2.85
CA ASN A 128 8.67 -6.34 1.87
C ASN A 128 9.70 -5.24 2.21
N SER A 129 10.99 -5.58 2.19
CA SER A 129 12.07 -4.62 2.42
C SER A 129 12.43 -3.81 1.18
N GLY A 130 12.02 -4.28 -0.01
CA GLY A 130 12.18 -3.58 -1.27
C GLY A 130 10.98 -2.70 -1.62
N PHE A 131 10.67 -2.60 -2.92
CA PHE A 131 9.46 -1.91 -3.38
C PHE A 131 8.32 -2.91 -3.63
N ILE A 132 7.09 -2.48 -3.37
CA ILE A 132 5.87 -3.16 -3.82
C ILE A 132 5.34 -2.37 -5.01
N ASN A 133 5.20 -3.01 -6.17
CA ASN A 133 4.62 -2.39 -7.36
C ASN A 133 3.23 -2.96 -7.64
N ILE A 134 2.21 -2.11 -7.61
CA ILE A 134 0.83 -2.46 -7.96
C ILE A 134 0.42 -1.54 -9.09
N ASN A 135 0.32 -2.09 -10.30
CA ASN A 135 0.02 -1.32 -11.50
C ASN A 135 -1.12 -1.97 -12.30
N SER A 136 -1.85 -1.13 -13.03
CA SER A 136 -2.83 -1.56 -14.01
C SER A 136 -2.52 -0.83 -15.32
N THR A 137 -2.06 -1.57 -16.33
CA THR A 137 -1.71 -0.97 -17.63
C THR A 137 -2.94 -0.41 -18.34
N ASN A 138 -4.09 -1.07 -18.16
CA ASN A 138 -5.39 -0.63 -18.64
C ASN A 138 -6.37 -0.58 -17.45
N GLY A 139 -7.23 0.43 -17.37
CA GLY A 139 -8.25 0.54 -16.32
C GLY A 139 -7.76 1.22 -15.03
N PHE A 140 -8.46 0.95 -13.92
CA PHE A 140 -8.24 1.64 -12.63
C PHE A 140 -7.75 0.67 -11.55
N LEU A 141 -6.80 1.11 -10.72
CA LEU A 141 -6.58 0.52 -9.41
C LEU A 141 -7.71 0.99 -8.47
N THR A 142 -8.55 0.05 -8.02
CA THR A 142 -9.59 0.36 -7.03
C THR A 142 -9.12 -0.09 -5.65
N LEU A 143 -8.93 0.86 -4.75
CA LEU A 143 -8.78 0.61 -3.32
C LEU A 143 -10.09 0.99 -2.64
N ARG A 144 -10.73 0.04 -1.97
CA ARG A 144 -12.04 0.26 -1.32
C ARG A 144 -12.05 -0.42 0.04
N ALA A 145 -12.42 0.35 1.05
CA ALA A 145 -12.71 -0.12 2.39
C ALA A 145 -13.95 0.60 2.91
N ARG A 146 -14.72 -0.06 3.80
CA ARG A 146 -15.93 0.52 4.39
C ARG A 146 -15.60 1.69 5.32
N ASP A 147 -14.56 1.51 6.12
CA ASP A 147 -14.26 2.39 7.26
C ASP A 147 -13.10 3.36 6.99
N GLY A 148 -12.25 3.08 5.99
CA GLY A 148 -11.15 3.98 5.60
C GLY A 148 -9.99 3.28 4.91
N ILE A 149 -9.14 4.08 4.25
CA ILE A 149 -7.87 3.64 3.67
C ILE A 149 -6.79 4.52 4.27
N ASP A 150 -5.89 3.94 5.06
CA ASP A 150 -4.83 4.67 5.73
C ASP A 150 -3.54 4.66 4.90
N LEU A 151 -2.94 5.84 4.72
CA LEU A 151 -1.63 6.02 4.10
C LEU A 151 -0.67 6.60 5.16
N GLN A 152 0.04 5.72 5.87
CA GLN A 152 0.78 6.09 7.08
C GLN A 152 2.26 6.36 6.77
N ASN A 153 2.56 7.45 6.08
CA ASN A 153 3.94 7.89 5.84
C ASN A 153 4.00 9.40 5.58
N SER A 154 5.11 10.06 5.92
CA SER A 154 5.31 11.49 5.63
C SER A 154 5.61 11.78 4.15
N ASN A 155 5.88 10.75 3.34
CA ASN A 155 6.28 10.88 1.93
C ASN A 155 5.23 10.30 0.96
N VAL A 156 3.94 10.50 1.24
CA VAL A 156 2.85 10.17 0.30
C VAL A 156 2.90 11.18 -0.86
N ARG A 157 3.04 10.69 -2.10
CA ARG A 157 3.18 11.52 -3.30
C ARG A 157 2.22 11.07 -4.39
N ILE A 158 1.63 12.05 -5.07
CA ILE A 158 0.86 11.87 -6.31
C ILE A 158 1.63 12.59 -7.40
N PHE A 159 2.13 11.83 -8.37
CA PHE A 159 2.99 12.38 -9.44
C PHE A 159 2.22 13.18 -10.48
N GLU A 160 0.94 12.86 -10.63
CA GLU A 160 0.01 13.51 -11.56
C GLU A 160 -1.08 14.28 -10.79
N ASN A 161 -2.17 14.60 -11.47
CA ASN A 161 -3.28 15.29 -10.84
C ASN A 161 -4.05 14.40 -9.84
N LEU A 162 -4.41 14.98 -8.70
CA LEU A 162 -5.39 14.41 -7.76
C LEU A 162 -6.79 14.94 -8.08
N SER A 163 -7.74 14.05 -8.34
CA SER A 163 -9.16 14.39 -8.42
C SER A 163 -9.89 13.93 -7.16
N VAL A 164 -10.62 14.83 -6.52
CA VAL A 164 -11.42 14.55 -5.32
C VAL A 164 -12.88 14.85 -5.63
N ALA A 165 -13.74 13.83 -5.51
CA ALA A 165 -15.16 13.94 -5.85
C ALA A 165 -16.01 14.64 -4.77
N LYS A 166 -15.52 14.66 -3.52
CA LYS A 166 -16.19 15.30 -2.39
C LYS A 166 -15.30 16.40 -1.81
N SER A 167 -15.00 16.33 -0.53
CA SER A 167 -14.25 17.34 0.20
C SER A 167 -12.93 16.77 0.71
N PHE A 168 -11.99 17.66 0.98
CA PHE A 168 -10.91 17.37 1.90
C PHE A 168 -11.41 17.54 3.34
N LEU A 169 -10.80 16.83 4.28
CA LEU A 169 -10.95 17.08 5.70
C LEU A 169 -9.68 17.76 6.20
N ASP A 170 -9.83 18.71 7.11
CA ASP A 170 -8.69 19.29 7.83
C ASP A 170 -8.25 18.40 9.00
N SER A 171 -7.33 18.89 9.84
CA SER A 171 -6.82 18.13 10.99
C SER A 171 -7.83 17.95 12.13
N ASN A 172 -8.97 18.64 12.08
CA ASN A 172 -10.05 18.57 13.06
C ASN A 172 -11.27 17.81 12.51
N ASN A 173 -11.13 17.17 11.35
CA ASN A 173 -12.20 16.50 10.61
C ASN A 173 -13.33 17.44 10.12
N ASP A 174 -13.02 18.71 9.86
CA ASP A 174 -13.96 19.64 9.22
C ASP A 174 -13.81 19.61 7.69
N VAL A 175 -14.94 19.70 6.98
CA VAL A 175 -15.03 19.79 5.51
C VAL A 175 -14.94 21.22 4.99
N GLY A 176 -14.98 22.21 5.89
CA GLY A 176 -15.01 23.61 5.56
C GLY A 176 -16.34 24.06 4.95
N THR A 177 -16.41 25.34 4.63
CA THR A 177 -17.57 25.97 3.98
C THR A 177 -17.19 26.58 2.64
N ALA A 178 -18.21 26.87 1.81
CA ALA A 178 -17.99 27.37 0.46
C ALA A 178 -17.19 28.68 0.46
N GLY A 179 -16.10 28.71 -0.31
CA GLY A 179 -15.22 29.88 -0.43
C GLY A 179 -13.95 29.81 0.41
N GLN A 180 -13.87 28.89 1.37
CA GLN A 180 -12.67 28.69 2.18
C GLN A 180 -11.55 28.00 1.40
N VAL A 181 -10.32 28.20 1.87
CA VAL A 181 -9.12 27.51 1.39
C VAL A 181 -8.52 26.68 2.52
N LEU A 182 -8.09 25.46 2.22
CA LEU A 182 -7.38 24.63 3.19
C LEU A 182 -5.94 25.13 3.30
N SER A 183 -5.54 25.56 4.49
CA SER A 183 -4.22 26.14 4.75
C SER A 183 -3.44 25.32 5.76
N SER A 184 -2.11 25.32 5.65
CA SER A 184 -1.23 24.74 6.66
C SER A 184 -1.25 25.57 7.95
N THR A 185 -1.19 24.90 9.10
CA THR A 185 -0.99 25.49 10.43
C THR A 185 0.35 25.01 11.01
N VAL A 186 0.62 25.30 12.29
CA VAL A 186 1.81 24.80 12.99
C VAL A 186 1.79 23.29 13.17
N THR A 187 0.60 22.71 13.36
CA THR A 187 0.42 21.29 13.73
C THR A 187 -0.41 20.48 12.73
N GLY A 188 -0.88 21.10 11.65
CA GLY A 188 -1.77 20.43 10.70
C GLY A 188 -2.31 21.36 9.62
N THR A 189 -3.61 21.28 9.38
CA THR A 189 -4.35 22.08 8.41
C THR A 189 -5.65 22.60 9.01
N ASP A 190 -6.13 23.72 8.50
CA ASP A 190 -7.40 24.35 8.90
C ASP A 190 -8.02 25.06 7.70
N TRP A 191 -9.35 25.13 7.68
CA TRP A 191 -10.09 25.89 6.67
C TRP A 191 -10.11 27.36 7.03
N ILE A 192 -9.55 28.19 6.17
CA ILE A 192 -9.54 29.65 6.37
C ILE A 192 -10.37 30.34 5.31
N ASP A 193 -11.08 31.39 5.70
CA ASP A 193 -11.62 32.33 4.73
C ASP A 193 -10.44 33.01 4.03
N PRO A 194 -10.38 33.02 2.68
CA PRO A 194 -9.36 33.78 1.97
C PRO A 194 -9.46 35.24 2.41
N ASN A 195 -8.32 35.90 2.66
CA ASN A 195 -8.25 37.27 3.18
C ASN A 195 -9.01 38.26 2.28
N LEU A 196 -10.30 38.44 2.54
CA LEU A 196 -11.06 39.59 2.08
C LEU A 196 -10.59 40.78 2.92
N ALA A 197 -10.40 41.94 2.27
CA ALA A 197 -10.07 43.16 2.99
C ALA A 197 -11.20 43.47 4.01
N LYS A 198 -10.92 43.26 5.30
CA LYS A 198 -11.90 43.45 6.36
C LYS A 198 -12.27 44.93 6.45
N VAL A 199 -13.56 45.24 6.31
CA VAL A 199 -14.09 46.60 6.52
C VAL A 199 -14.34 46.81 8.02
N VAL A 200 -13.77 47.87 8.58
CA VAL A 200 -13.88 48.23 10.01
C VAL A 200 -14.42 49.64 10.15
N ASN A 201 -15.60 49.77 10.76
CA ASN A 201 -16.20 51.06 11.05
C ASN A 201 -15.61 51.68 12.33
N LYS A 202 -15.37 52.99 12.31
CA LYS A 202 -14.96 53.82 13.46
C LYS A 202 -15.86 55.05 13.56
N THR A 203 -16.27 55.38 14.77
CA THR A 203 -17.15 56.53 15.07
C THR A 203 -16.46 57.58 15.96
N THR A 204 -15.23 57.33 16.39
CA THR A 204 -14.42 58.19 17.27
C THR A 204 -12.97 58.23 16.78
N ASN A 205 -12.12 59.00 17.48
CA ASN A 205 -10.67 58.96 17.27
C ASN A 205 -10.13 57.52 17.37
N TYR A 206 -9.13 57.21 16.57
CA TYR A 206 -8.53 55.88 16.51
C TYR A 206 -7.03 55.95 16.27
N THR A 207 -6.25 55.14 16.99
CA THR A 207 -4.82 54.94 16.73
C THR A 207 -4.65 53.59 16.05
N LEU A 208 -3.93 53.56 14.92
CA LEU A 208 -3.68 52.31 14.18
C LEU A 208 -2.88 51.32 15.00
N VAL A 209 -3.04 50.02 14.72
CA VAL A 209 -2.22 48.95 15.30
C VAL A 209 -1.68 48.02 14.21
N LEU A 210 -0.69 47.18 14.52
CA LEU A 210 -0.12 46.23 13.56
C LEU A 210 -1.19 45.34 12.89
N ALA A 211 -2.18 44.91 13.67
CA ALA A 211 -3.27 44.05 13.21
C ALA A 211 -4.22 44.71 12.20
N ASP A 212 -4.08 46.01 11.93
CA ASP A 212 -4.91 46.76 10.98
C ASP A 212 -4.39 46.76 9.55
N ASN A 213 -3.19 46.21 9.33
CA ASN A 213 -2.61 46.12 8.00
C ASN A 213 -3.54 45.40 7.00
N GLY A 214 -3.71 45.96 5.81
CA GLY A 214 -4.56 45.42 4.74
C GLY A 214 -6.07 45.65 4.93
N LYS A 215 -6.51 46.31 5.99
CA LYS A 215 -7.94 46.59 6.24
C LYS A 215 -8.44 47.84 5.51
N VAL A 216 -9.76 47.92 5.38
CA VAL A 216 -10.48 49.12 4.95
C VAL A 216 -11.16 49.74 6.17
N PHE A 217 -10.85 50.99 6.48
CA PHE A 217 -11.52 51.75 7.53
C PHE A 217 -12.62 52.60 6.96
N THR A 218 -13.81 52.53 7.55
CA THR A 218 -14.88 53.50 7.33
C THR A 218 -15.04 54.34 8.58
N PHE A 219 -15.10 55.67 8.42
CA PHE A 219 -15.35 56.59 9.52
C PHE A 219 -16.76 57.14 9.41
N ASN A 220 -17.67 56.63 10.24
CA ASN A 220 -19.07 57.06 10.34
C ASN A 220 -19.29 57.90 11.59
N SER A 221 -18.67 59.09 11.64
CA SER A 221 -18.85 60.05 12.73
C SER A 221 -19.61 61.27 12.23
N ALA A 222 -20.48 61.84 13.07
CA ALA A 222 -21.09 63.14 12.82
C ALA A 222 -20.15 64.32 13.15
N ALA A 223 -19.18 64.11 14.04
CA ALA A 223 -18.18 65.09 14.47
C ALA A 223 -16.80 64.76 13.88
N ASP A 224 -15.95 65.77 13.71
CA ASP A 224 -14.57 65.58 13.25
C ASP A 224 -13.82 64.60 14.18
N VAL A 225 -13.07 63.68 13.57
CA VAL A 225 -12.30 62.64 14.26
C VAL A 225 -10.85 62.62 13.77
N THR A 226 -9.97 62.07 14.58
CA THR A 226 -8.54 61.93 14.28
C THR A 226 -8.16 60.47 14.16
N LEU A 227 -7.51 60.11 13.05
CA LEU A 227 -6.77 58.87 12.89
C LEU A 227 -5.29 59.13 13.16
N THR A 228 -4.75 58.49 14.19
CA THR A 228 -3.34 58.62 14.59
C THR A 228 -2.53 57.43 14.08
N ILE A 229 -1.43 57.71 13.41
CA ILE A 229 -0.43 56.73 12.97
C ILE A 229 0.64 56.63 14.07
N PRO A 230 0.79 55.50 14.77
CA PRO A 230 1.85 55.32 15.75
C PRO A 230 3.20 55.07 15.08
N ALA A 231 4.29 55.23 15.84
CA ALA A 231 5.60 54.73 15.43
C ALA A 231 5.64 53.19 15.46
N GLY A 232 6.51 52.59 14.63
CA GLY A 232 6.81 51.16 14.69
C GLY A 232 5.92 50.24 13.84
N LEU A 233 5.02 50.78 13.00
CA LEU A 233 4.38 49.97 11.97
C LEU A 233 5.42 49.59 10.87
N PRO A 234 5.37 48.36 10.33
CA PRO A 234 6.37 47.86 9.39
C PRO A 234 6.32 48.58 8.04
N VAL A 235 7.45 48.60 7.32
CA VAL A 235 7.48 49.02 5.91
C VAL A 235 6.56 48.13 5.09
N GLY A 236 5.76 48.72 4.20
CA GLY A 236 4.72 48.03 3.45
C GLY A 236 3.36 48.00 4.15
N TYR A 237 3.24 48.48 5.40
CA TYR A 237 1.94 48.65 6.05
C TYR A 237 1.03 49.52 5.17
N ASN A 238 -0.16 49.05 4.86
CA ASN A 238 -1.11 49.74 3.99
C ASN A 238 -2.56 49.57 4.44
N ILE A 239 -3.35 50.65 4.35
CA ILE A 239 -4.80 50.63 4.60
C ILE A 239 -5.53 51.55 3.62
N SER A 240 -6.82 51.30 3.44
CA SER A 240 -7.75 52.25 2.81
C SER A 240 -8.62 52.90 3.88
N ILE A 241 -8.96 54.17 3.71
CA ILE A 241 -9.74 54.96 4.66
C ILE A 241 -10.85 55.66 3.88
N TYR A 242 -12.09 55.62 4.36
CA TYR A 242 -13.25 56.27 3.76
C TYR A 242 -14.03 57.05 4.81
N GLN A 243 -14.26 58.34 4.57
CA GLN A 243 -15.21 59.13 5.37
C GLN A 243 -16.62 58.84 4.88
N ILE A 244 -17.44 58.16 5.67
CA ILE A 244 -18.86 57.93 5.32
C ILE A 244 -19.82 58.78 6.17
N GLY A 245 -19.33 59.30 7.30
CA GLY A 245 -20.03 60.26 8.15
C GLY A 245 -19.79 61.72 7.75
N ASN A 246 -20.48 62.64 8.42
CA ASN A 246 -20.34 64.08 8.15
C ASN A 246 -19.07 64.70 8.75
N GLY A 247 -18.54 64.10 9.82
CA GLY A 247 -17.31 64.51 10.47
C GLY A 247 -16.09 64.20 9.62
N ASN A 248 -15.19 65.18 9.47
CA ASN A 248 -13.95 64.99 8.74
C ASN A 248 -12.97 64.11 9.52
N VAL A 249 -12.20 63.30 8.80
CA VAL A 249 -11.13 62.48 9.37
C VAL A 249 -9.81 63.21 9.16
N THR A 250 -9.20 63.63 10.26
CA THR A 250 -7.85 64.20 10.27
C THR A 250 -6.84 63.09 10.48
N ILE A 251 -5.85 62.98 9.60
CA ILE A 251 -4.76 62.01 9.71
C ILE A 251 -3.56 62.69 10.34
N THR A 252 -3.01 62.10 11.39
CA THR A 252 -1.86 62.65 12.10
C THR A 252 -0.85 61.56 12.46
N GLY A 253 0.43 61.91 12.48
CA GLY A 253 1.49 61.04 13.00
C GLY A 253 1.71 61.29 14.49
N ALA A 254 2.00 60.23 15.25
CA ALA A 254 2.53 60.36 16.60
C ALA A 254 3.97 60.94 16.59
N GLY A 255 4.55 61.19 17.77
CA GLY A 255 5.92 61.66 17.88
C GLY A 255 6.91 60.77 17.10
N GLY A 256 7.73 61.37 16.25
CA GLY A 256 8.70 60.65 15.40
C GLY A 256 8.13 60.02 14.13
N VAL A 257 6.85 60.24 13.81
CA VAL A 257 6.21 59.80 12.56
C VAL A 257 6.11 60.94 11.57
N THR A 258 6.58 60.71 10.35
CA THR A 258 6.47 61.64 9.23
C THR A 258 5.32 61.21 8.31
N VAL A 259 4.32 62.08 8.16
CA VAL A 259 3.19 61.88 7.23
C VAL A 259 3.35 62.81 6.04
N LEU A 260 3.40 62.24 4.84
CA LEU A 260 3.68 62.95 3.60
C LEU A 260 2.44 62.95 2.72
N ASN A 261 2.09 64.14 2.22
CA ASN A 261 1.18 64.31 1.11
C ASN A 261 1.73 65.44 0.22
N ARG A 262 1.73 65.25 -1.10
CA ARG A 262 2.32 66.21 -2.05
C ARG A 262 1.77 67.64 -1.89
N LEU A 263 0.49 67.77 -1.55
CA LEU A 263 -0.19 69.06 -1.41
C LEU A 263 -0.29 69.52 0.05
N SER A 264 0.38 68.82 0.98
CA SER A 264 0.30 69.04 2.43
C SER A 264 -1.13 69.03 2.95
N ARG A 265 -1.91 68.03 2.51
CA ARG A 265 -3.31 67.83 2.89
C ARG A 265 -3.43 66.59 3.76
N PHE A 266 -4.02 66.74 4.94
CA PHE A 266 -4.04 65.71 5.98
C PHE A 266 -5.45 65.48 6.55
N LYS A 267 -6.47 65.98 5.87
CA LYS A 267 -7.87 65.83 6.27
C LYS A 267 -8.68 65.39 5.06
N THR A 268 -9.63 64.48 5.23
CA THR A 268 -10.58 64.09 4.18
C THR A 268 -11.29 65.31 3.58
N ALA A 269 -11.49 65.33 2.26
CA ALA A 269 -12.09 66.49 1.58
C ALA A 269 -13.55 66.73 2.00
N GLY A 270 -14.30 65.66 2.24
CA GLY A 270 -15.69 65.69 2.70
C GLY A 270 -16.27 64.28 2.77
N LYS A 271 -17.61 64.20 2.87
CA LYS A 271 -18.31 62.92 2.86
C LYS A 271 -17.99 62.15 1.57
N ASP A 272 -17.80 60.85 1.74
CA ASP A 272 -17.42 59.86 0.72
C ASP A 272 -15.98 59.99 0.16
N ALA A 273 -15.14 60.85 0.77
CA ALA A 273 -13.73 60.94 0.42
C ALA A 273 -12.97 59.66 0.81
N GLY A 274 -12.21 59.13 -0.17
CA GLY A 274 -11.33 57.97 -0.02
C GLY A 274 -9.86 58.36 0.06
N ILE A 275 -9.12 57.70 0.96
CA ILE A 275 -7.70 57.92 1.22
C ILE A 275 -6.95 56.57 1.21
N GLY A 276 -5.77 56.56 0.59
CA GLY A 276 -4.77 55.50 0.75
C GLY A 276 -3.68 55.93 1.72
N LEU A 277 -3.27 55.03 2.60
CA LEU A 277 -2.11 55.19 3.48
C LEU A 277 -1.12 54.04 3.21
N ILE A 278 0.16 54.36 3.00
CA ILE A 278 1.22 53.35 2.85
C ILE A 278 2.50 53.77 3.57
N ALA A 279 3.11 52.84 4.31
CA ALA A 279 4.44 53.00 4.89
C ALA A 279 5.51 52.68 3.84
N THR A 280 6.31 53.67 3.44
CA THR A 280 7.37 53.51 2.43
C THR A 280 8.76 53.38 3.03
N ALA A 281 8.93 53.83 4.27
CA ALA A 281 10.12 53.63 5.10
C ALA A 281 9.74 53.64 6.58
N THR A 282 10.67 53.30 7.47
CA THR A 282 10.44 53.33 8.92
C THR A 282 9.88 54.68 9.37
N ASN A 283 8.68 54.66 9.95
CA ASN A 283 7.94 55.85 10.40
C ASN A 283 7.67 56.92 9.31
N VAL A 284 7.76 56.56 8.03
CA VAL A 284 7.44 57.45 6.90
C VAL A 284 6.24 56.90 6.15
N PHE A 285 5.16 57.67 6.14
CA PHE A 285 3.90 57.27 5.53
C PHE A 285 3.46 58.26 4.45
N HIS A 286 3.00 57.72 3.33
CA HIS A 286 2.44 58.50 2.24
C HIS A 286 0.92 58.42 2.27
N LEU A 287 0.28 59.59 2.18
CA LEU A 287 -1.16 59.74 2.01
C LEU A 287 -1.48 60.14 0.58
N THR A 288 -2.44 59.44 -0.01
CA THR A 288 -3.00 59.73 -1.34
C THR A 288 -4.53 59.75 -1.26
N GLY A 289 -5.18 60.30 -2.29
CA GLY A 289 -6.64 60.34 -2.38
C GLY A 289 -7.23 61.74 -2.22
N ASP A 290 -8.50 61.79 -1.83
CA ASP A 290 -9.30 63.01 -1.81
C ASP A 290 -9.18 63.72 -0.44
N LEU A 291 -8.26 64.67 -0.39
CA LEU A 291 -7.85 65.38 0.82
C LEU A 291 -8.03 66.89 0.67
N LYS A 292 -8.20 67.59 1.79
CA LYS A 292 -8.14 69.06 1.95
C LYS A 292 -7.12 69.48 3.01
N ARG A 293 -6.80 70.78 3.02
CA ARG A 293 -5.98 71.39 4.08
C ARG A 293 -6.75 71.47 5.40
#